data_AF-A0A5B6YRA6-F1
#
_entry.id   AF-A0A5B6YRA6-F1
#
_cell.length_a   1.000
_cell.length_b   1.000
_cell.length_c   1.000
_cell.angle_alpha   90.00
_cell.angle_beta   90.00
_cell.angle_gamma   90.00
#
_symmetry.space_group_name_H-M   'P 1'
#
loop_
_entity.id
_entity.type
_entity.pdbx_description
1 polymer ?
#
loop_
_entity_poly.entity_id
_entity_poly.type
_entity_poly.pdbx_seq_one_letter_code
_entity_poly.pdbx_strand_id
1 'polypeptide(L)'
;MGRLGCTINGNLNDSKFSEPMPWIGIYVAAASAACAIAMAVDAIHGFRYRKFWFPCKFFSLNATTLTLIAVAIKLSVDLNTSMPHPQDQLAKLSSAVFICTVMGNSLPSLGTMENKEIFMNMVALGILVITAIVNICIQLGTGVIYVFWKEHAFVMFLMLVLLAIMISSALTVPTTKHYFDQKYSRKQKLAVKECSDKTEKSAAKKLREDLTKYWMMAHTCSPQFVIGRSATCTASGAFCLLSTLTLAEAMLRTYFMPWSFKFCSGDSDYKWSTTLVLITQTIAVVVGTIAPAFRWFTAINFRCPKKAKKACKPQFKVESYWIQSLVEWKE
;
A
#
# COMPACT_ATOMS: atom_id res chain seq x y z
N MET A 1 14.60 46.44 -1.56
CA MET A 1 15.88 45.82 -2.01
C MET A 1 15.57 44.43 -2.52
N GLY A 2 15.55 44.23 -3.83
CA GLY A 2 15.22 42.94 -4.43
C GLY A 2 16.30 41.91 -4.15
N ARG A 3 15.92 40.68 -3.77
CA ARG A 3 16.83 39.53 -3.68
C ARG A 3 17.34 39.22 -5.09
N LEU A 4 18.45 39.84 -5.52
CA LEU A 4 19.10 39.45 -6.77
C LEU A 4 19.67 38.03 -6.62
N GLY A 5 19.27 37.16 -7.56
CA GLY A 5 19.78 35.78 -7.70
C GLY A 5 21.15 35.70 -8.37
N CYS A 6 21.65 36.82 -8.91
CA CYS A 6 22.99 36.95 -9.46
C CYS A 6 23.93 37.61 -8.44
N THR A 7 25.18 37.15 -8.44
CA THR A 7 26.28 37.85 -7.79
C THR A 7 26.51 39.22 -8.44
N ILE A 8 27.24 40.10 -7.76
CA ILE A 8 27.60 41.44 -8.27
C ILE A 8 28.34 41.35 -9.62
N ASN A 9 28.97 40.20 -9.90
CA ASN A 9 29.71 39.92 -11.14
C ASN A 9 28.85 39.31 -12.26
N GLY A 10 27.52 39.18 -12.07
CA GLY A 10 26.62 38.59 -13.07
C GLY A 10 26.57 37.06 -13.09
N ASN A 11 27.38 36.37 -12.27
CA ASN A 11 27.30 34.91 -12.15
C ASN A 11 26.10 34.48 -11.30
N LEU A 12 25.41 33.41 -11.71
CA LEU A 12 24.35 32.77 -10.96
C LEU A 12 24.89 32.30 -9.61
N ASN A 13 24.19 32.59 -8.52
CA ASN A 13 24.60 32.12 -7.20
C ASN A 13 23.89 30.79 -6.86
N ASP A 14 24.50 29.67 -7.21
CA ASP A 14 23.95 28.32 -7.01
C ASP A 14 23.59 28.02 -5.54
N SER A 15 24.29 28.65 -4.58
CA SER A 15 24.00 28.49 -3.15
C SER A 15 22.60 28.97 -2.74
N LYS A 16 22.04 29.97 -3.42
CA LYS A 16 20.67 30.44 -3.14
C LYS A 16 19.59 29.50 -3.69
N PHE A 17 19.93 28.66 -4.67
CA PHE A 17 19.00 27.66 -5.23
C PHE A 17 18.94 26.40 -4.38
N SER A 18 19.98 26.08 -3.60
CA SER A 18 20.01 24.95 -2.68
C SER A 18 19.45 25.28 -1.28
N GLU A 19 19.35 26.56 -0.88
CA GLU A 19 18.70 26.99 0.37
C GLU A 19 17.30 26.40 0.65
N PRO A 20 16.37 26.28 -0.32
CA PRO A 20 15.06 25.69 -0.07
C PRO A 20 15.04 24.15 -0.04
N MET A 21 16.12 23.46 -0.42
CA MET A 21 16.13 21.99 -0.53
C MET A 21 15.85 21.29 0.82
N PRO A 22 16.40 21.72 1.97
CA PRO A 22 16.05 21.15 3.26
C PRO A 22 14.57 21.29 3.61
N TRP A 23 13.93 22.40 3.23
CA TRP A 23 12.49 22.60 3.41
C TRP A 23 11.69 21.61 2.56
N ILE A 24 12.10 21.36 1.31
CA ILE A 24 11.50 20.32 0.47
C ILE A 24 11.60 18.95 1.16
N GLY A 25 12.74 18.61 1.77
CA GLY A 25 12.88 17.38 2.56
C GLY A 25 11.88 17.28 3.72
N ILE A 26 11.60 18.37 4.43
CA ILE A 26 10.58 18.40 5.49
C ILE A 26 9.18 18.12 4.91
N TYR A 27 8.82 18.72 3.76
CA TYR A 27 7.55 18.44 3.09
C TYR A 27 7.42 16.96 2.69
N VAL A 28 8.50 16.37 2.15
CA VAL A 28 8.56 14.95 1.77
C VAL A 28 8.33 14.05 2.98
N ALA A 29 8.99 14.35 4.10
CA ALA A 29 8.84 13.60 5.33
C ALA A 29 7.44 13.73 5.95
N ALA A 30 6.86 14.93 5.94
CA ALA A 30 5.50 15.16 6.42
C ALA A 30 4.47 14.37 5.59
N ALA A 31 4.62 14.36 4.26
CA ALA A 31 3.78 13.54 3.37
C ALA A 31 3.95 12.04 3.65
N SER A 32 5.20 11.59 3.85
CA SER A 32 5.51 10.18 4.19
C SER A 32 4.90 9.78 5.54
N ALA A 33 4.96 10.66 6.54
CA ALA A 33 4.35 10.44 7.85
C ALA A 33 2.82 10.38 7.77
N ALA A 34 2.18 11.25 6.97
CA ALA A 34 0.74 11.20 6.74
C ALA A 34 0.31 9.85 6.13
N CYS A 35 1.06 9.35 5.14
CA CYS A 35 0.85 8.02 4.58
C CYS A 35 1.04 6.92 5.64
N ALA A 36 2.09 7.02 6.48
CA ALA A 36 2.34 6.07 7.57
C ALA A 36 1.17 6.01 8.56
N ILE A 37 0.63 7.16 8.96
CA ILE A 37 -0.52 7.25 9.87
C ILE A 37 -1.76 6.62 9.23
N ALA A 38 -2.05 6.94 7.96
CA ALA A 38 -3.19 6.36 7.26
C ALA A 38 -3.09 4.82 7.16
N MET A 39 -1.92 4.29 6.82
CA MET A 39 -1.67 2.84 6.80
C MET A 39 -1.76 2.21 8.20
N ALA A 40 -1.25 2.88 9.23
CA ALA A 40 -1.34 2.43 10.62
C ALA A 40 -2.80 2.31 11.08
N VAL A 41 -3.61 3.33 10.77
CA VAL A 41 -5.03 3.35 11.15
C VAL A 41 -5.78 2.21 10.47
N ASP A 42 -5.54 1.93 9.19
CA ASP A 42 -6.11 0.78 8.50
C ASP A 42 -5.68 -0.56 9.13
N ALA A 43 -4.40 -0.69 9.51
CA ALA A 43 -3.90 -1.86 10.20
C ALA A 43 -4.58 -2.07 11.57
N ILE A 44 -4.65 -1.01 12.39
CA ILE A 44 -5.27 -1.04 13.72
C ILE A 44 -6.76 -1.38 13.61
N HIS A 45 -7.47 -0.79 12.64
CA HIS A 45 -8.87 -1.13 12.39
C HIS A 45 -9.03 -2.61 12.00
N GLY A 46 -8.17 -3.12 11.11
CA GLY A 46 -8.18 -4.54 10.73
C GLY A 46 -8.00 -5.48 11.93
N PHE A 47 -7.07 -5.16 12.84
CA PHE A 47 -6.86 -5.93 14.06
C PHE A 47 -8.04 -5.81 15.04
N ARG A 48 -8.50 -4.59 15.31
CA ARG A 48 -9.56 -4.31 16.30
C ARG A 48 -10.86 -5.03 15.95
N TYR A 49 -11.23 -5.05 14.66
CA TYR A 49 -12.44 -5.72 14.17
C TYR A 49 -12.19 -7.16 13.69
N ARG A 50 -11.01 -7.74 13.96
CA ARG A 50 -10.60 -9.09 13.53
C ARG A 50 -10.80 -9.38 12.04
N LYS A 51 -10.73 -8.33 11.21
CA LYS A 51 -10.75 -8.44 9.75
C LYS A 51 -9.31 -8.65 9.28
N PHE A 52 -8.83 -9.89 9.34
CA PHE A 52 -7.46 -10.28 8.92
C PHE A 52 -7.14 -10.06 7.43
N TRP A 53 -8.17 -9.66 6.67
CA TRP A 53 -8.08 -9.21 5.30
C TRP A 53 -7.65 -7.73 5.18
N PHE A 54 -7.66 -6.98 6.30
CA PHE A 54 -7.29 -5.56 6.47
C PHE A 54 -7.98 -4.64 5.45
N PRO A 55 -9.19 -4.14 5.75
CA PRO A 55 -9.85 -3.20 4.85
C PRO A 55 -9.04 -1.90 4.76
N CYS A 56 -8.87 -1.40 3.54
CA CYS A 56 -8.22 -0.11 3.30
C CYS A 56 -9.32 0.95 3.16
N LYS A 57 -9.56 1.70 4.23
CA LYS A 57 -10.55 2.78 4.25
C LYS A 57 -9.88 4.14 4.31
N PHE A 58 -8.78 4.26 5.04
CA PHE A 58 -8.05 5.51 5.22
C PHE A 58 -6.95 5.69 4.15
N PHE A 59 -6.23 4.62 3.80
CA PHE A 59 -5.23 4.61 2.73
C PHE A 59 -5.81 4.04 1.42
N SER A 60 -6.86 4.68 0.90
CA SER A 60 -7.48 4.33 -0.38
C SER A 60 -6.78 5.04 -1.55
N LEU A 61 -6.63 4.39 -2.71
CA LEU A 61 -6.25 5.07 -3.95
C LEU A 61 -7.31 6.10 -4.33
N ASN A 62 -7.01 7.38 -4.17
CA ASN A 62 -7.83 8.48 -4.64
C ASN A 62 -6.90 9.64 -5.04
N ALA A 63 -7.46 10.71 -5.58
CA ALA A 63 -6.65 11.85 -6.02
C ALA A 63 -5.78 12.44 -4.89
N THR A 64 -6.27 12.47 -3.65
CA THR A 64 -5.53 13.06 -2.52
C THR A 64 -4.39 12.17 -2.04
N THR A 65 -4.58 10.86 -1.97
CA THR A 65 -3.48 9.93 -1.63
C THR A 65 -2.44 9.90 -2.75
N LEU A 66 -2.85 9.96 -4.02
CA LEU A 66 -1.93 10.02 -5.15
C LEU A 66 -1.05 11.28 -5.13
N THR A 67 -1.60 12.45 -4.81
CA THR A 67 -0.79 13.67 -4.67
C THR A 67 0.12 13.61 -3.45
N LEU A 68 -0.33 13.06 -2.33
CA LEU A 68 0.52 12.82 -1.15
C LEU A 68 1.67 11.86 -1.46
N ILE A 69 1.41 10.78 -2.22
CA ILE A 69 2.44 9.84 -2.66
C ILE A 69 3.43 10.57 -3.57
N ALA A 70 2.96 11.38 -4.54
CA ALA A 70 3.81 12.17 -5.43
C ALA A 70 4.77 13.09 -4.67
N VAL A 71 4.29 13.74 -3.61
CA VAL A 71 5.15 14.54 -2.73
C VAL A 71 6.12 13.66 -1.96
N ALA A 72 5.66 12.55 -1.38
CA ALA A 72 6.48 11.63 -0.59
C ALA A 72 7.61 10.95 -1.40
N ILE A 73 7.43 10.74 -2.70
CA ILE A 73 8.44 10.11 -3.56
C ILE A 73 9.39 11.09 -4.23
N LYS A 74 9.22 12.41 -3.99
CA LYS A 74 9.98 13.46 -4.68
C LYS A 74 11.49 13.25 -4.58
N LEU A 75 11.97 12.74 -3.45
CA LEU A 75 13.39 12.43 -3.25
C LEU A 75 13.91 11.34 -4.21
N SER A 76 13.10 10.33 -4.54
CA SER A 76 13.47 9.29 -5.52
C SER A 76 13.49 9.81 -6.95
N VAL A 77 12.68 10.82 -7.24
CA VAL A 77 12.48 11.39 -8.57
C VAL A 77 13.51 12.49 -8.86
N ASP A 78 14.23 12.97 -7.84
CA ASP A 78 15.21 14.04 -7.97
C ASP A 78 16.51 13.56 -8.66
N LEU A 79 16.75 14.11 -9.85
CA LEU A 79 17.91 13.81 -10.70
C LEU A 79 19.02 14.86 -10.59
N ASN A 80 18.70 16.07 -10.10
CA ASN A 80 19.55 17.23 -10.29
C ASN A 80 20.40 17.56 -9.08
N THR A 81 20.04 17.04 -7.90
CA THR A 81 20.71 17.33 -6.64
C THR A 81 21.74 16.27 -6.28
N SER A 82 22.84 16.72 -5.68
CA SER A 82 23.92 15.82 -5.25
C SER A 82 23.57 15.14 -3.92
N MET A 83 23.77 13.83 -3.87
CA MET A 83 23.38 12.97 -2.72
C MET A 83 24.44 11.87 -2.49
N PRO A 84 25.67 12.24 -2.10
CA PRO A 84 26.78 11.29 -2.01
C PRO A 84 26.83 10.52 -0.67
N HIS A 85 26.17 11.00 0.39
CA HIS A 85 26.28 10.42 1.73
C HIS A 85 25.52 9.08 1.80
N PRO A 86 25.98 8.11 2.63
CA PRO A 86 25.25 6.86 2.87
C PRO A 86 23.77 7.04 3.20
N GLN A 87 23.42 8.05 4.00
CA GLN A 87 22.04 8.34 4.38
C GLN A 87 21.21 8.78 3.18
N ASP A 88 21.79 9.52 2.23
CA ASP A 88 21.08 9.99 1.05
C ASP A 88 20.79 8.84 0.08
N GLN A 89 21.76 7.94 -0.13
CA GLN A 89 21.55 6.75 -0.96
C GLN A 89 20.52 5.80 -0.31
N LEU A 90 20.58 5.61 1.01
CA LEU A 90 19.56 4.87 1.74
C LEU A 90 18.19 5.54 1.65
N ALA A 91 18.10 6.87 1.65
CA ALA A 91 16.85 7.61 1.52
C ALA A 91 16.21 7.44 0.13
N LYS A 92 17.04 7.34 -0.93
CA LYS A 92 16.57 6.98 -2.28
C LYS A 92 16.04 5.54 -2.30
N LEU A 93 16.76 4.60 -1.69
CA LEU A 93 16.32 3.21 -1.62
C LEU A 93 15.03 3.07 -0.79
N SER A 94 14.92 3.76 0.35
CA SER A 94 13.71 3.77 1.18
C SER A 94 12.53 4.35 0.44
N SER A 95 12.73 5.39 -0.39
CA SER A 95 11.68 5.96 -1.22
C SER A 95 11.17 4.95 -2.27
N ALA A 96 12.06 4.18 -2.90
CA ALA A 96 11.68 3.14 -3.85
C ALA A 96 10.90 1.98 -3.18
N VAL A 97 11.33 1.57 -1.98
CA VAL A 97 10.63 0.54 -1.19
C VAL A 97 9.30 1.06 -0.64
N PHE A 98 9.22 2.35 -0.33
CA PHE A 98 7.98 3.02 0.07
C PHE A 98 6.94 2.96 -1.04
N ILE A 99 7.32 3.19 -2.31
CA ILE A 99 6.41 3.02 -3.47
C ILE A 99 5.85 1.59 -3.53
N CYS A 100 6.69 0.57 -3.34
CA CYS A 100 6.25 -0.83 -3.31
C CYS A 100 5.22 -1.06 -2.20
N THR A 101 5.51 -0.54 -1.00
CA THR A 101 4.64 -0.66 0.18
C THR A 101 3.29 0.01 -0.04
N VAL A 102 3.28 1.21 -0.64
CA VAL A 102 2.08 1.96 -0.99
C VAL A 102 1.22 1.19 -1.99
N MET A 103 1.81 0.59 -3.02
CA MET A 103 1.06 -0.24 -3.98
C MET A 103 0.39 -1.43 -3.30
N GLY A 104 1.13 -2.18 -2.47
CA GLY A 104 0.57 -3.33 -1.76
C GLY A 104 -0.52 -2.98 -0.74
N ASN A 105 -0.41 -1.83 -0.07
CA ASN A 105 -1.44 -1.36 0.85
C ASN A 105 -2.68 -0.84 0.14
N SER A 106 -2.53 -0.23 -1.01
CA SER A 106 -3.63 0.45 -1.68
C SER A 106 -4.41 -0.49 -2.63
N LEU A 107 -3.86 -1.64 -2.99
CA LEU A 107 -4.51 -2.67 -3.83
C LEU A 107 -5.92 -3.08 -3.39
N PRO A 108 -6.23 -3.30 -2.08
CA PRO A 108 -7.58 -3.64 -1.65
C PRO A 108 -8.62 -2.54 -1.87
N SER A 109 -8.22 -1.26 -1.99
CA SER A 109 -9.16 -0.16 -2.19
C SER A 109 -9.84 -0.19 -3.55
N LEU A 110 -9.23 -0.85 -4.55
CA LEU A 110 -9.86 -1.06 -5.86
C LEU A 110 -11.26 -1.70 -5.73
N GLY A 111 -11.48 -2.51 -4.70
CA GLY A 111 -12.76 -3.16 -4.46
C GLY A 111 -13.90 -2.23 -4.09
N THR A 112 -13.62 -1.11 -3.45
CA THR A 112 -14.66 -0.15 -3.02
C THR A 112 -14.92 0.95 -4.04
N MET A 113 -13.97 1.22 -4.93
CA MET A 113 -14.01 2.36 -5.86
C MET A 113 -14.93 2.14 -7.05
N GLU A 114 -15.46 3.20 -7.64
CA GLU A 114 -16.26 3.08 -8.87
C GLU A 114 -15.38 2.67 -10.07
N ASN A 115 -15.95 2.01 -11.09
CA ASN A 115 -15.16 1.51 -12.22
C ASN A 115 -14.37 2.62 -12.93
N LYS A 116 -14.98 3.79 -13.13
CA LYS A 116 -14.31 4.96 -13.73
C LYS A 116 -13.15 5.45 -12.86
N GLU A 117 -13.36 5.53 -11.56
CA GLU A 117 -12.34 5.96 -10.59
C GLU A 117 -11.18 4.98 -10.52
N ILE A 118 -11.43 3.67 -10.60
CA ILE A 118 -10.39 2.64 -10.66
C ILE A 118 -9.44 2.94 -11.82
N PHE A 119 -9.95 3.16 -13.03
CA PHE A 119 -9.12 3.43 -14.20
C PHE A 119 -8.35 4.75 -14.09
N MET A 120 -9.00 5.84 -13.70
CA MET A 120 -8.33 7.14 -13.57
C MET A 120 -7.20 7.11 -12.53
N ASN A 121 -7.47 6.57 -11.34
CA ASN A 121 -6.48 6.48 -10.29
C ASN A 121 -5.36 5.48 -10.65
N MET A 122 -5.66 4.40 -11.37
CA MET A 122 -4.65 3.44 -11.83
C MET A 122 -3.72 4.03 -12.89
N VAL A 123 -4.25 4.82 -13.84
CA VAL A 123 -3.44 5.53 -14.85
C VAL A 123 -2.52 6.53 -14.16
N ALA A 124 -3.04 7.34 -13.23
CA ALA A 124 -2.24 8.30 -12.47
C ALA A 124 -1.13 7.62 -11.65
N LEU A 125 -1.46 6.54 -10.94
CA LEU A 125 -0.47 5.73 -10.22
C LEU A 125 0.57 5.13 -11.18
N GLY A 126 0.13 4.64 -12.34
CA GLY A 126 1.01 4.05 -13.35
C GLY A 126 2.02 5.05 -13.89
N ILE A 127 1.59 6.26 -14.25
CA ILE A 127 2.48 7.34 -14.69
C ILE A 127 3.51 7.64 -13.59
N LEU A 128 3.06 7.81 -12.36
CA LEU A 128 3.92 8.13 -11.21
C LEU A 128 4.99 7.06 -10.97
N VAL A 129 4.61 5.77 -11.00
CA VAL A 129 5.55 4.65 -10.79
C VAL A 129 6.52 4.51 -11.97
N ILE A 130 6.05 4.64 -13.21
CA ILE A 130 6.91 4.59 -14.40
C ILE A 130 7.93 5.73 -14.36
N THR A 131 7.52 6.95 -14.03
CA THR A 131 8.44 8.09 -13.86
C THR A 131 9.49 7.80 -12.79
N ALA A 132 9.11 7.25 -11.63
CA ALA A 132 10.06 6.87 -10.60
C ALA A 132 11.08 5.82 -11.10
N ILE A 133 10.63 4.81 -11.84
CA ILE A 133 11.49 3.77 -12.42
C ILE A 133 12.49 4.37 -13.42
N VAL A 134 12.02 5.20 -14.35
CA VAL A 134 12.89 5.85 -15.34
C VAL A 134 13.95 6.69 -14.65
N ASN A 135 13.59 7.44 -13.60
CA ASN A 135 14.54 8.26 -12.87
C ASN A 135 15.57 7.42 -12.11
N ILE A 136 15.17 6.30 -11.51
CA ILE A 136 16.10 5.35 -10.88
C ILE A 136 17.05 4.76 -11.94
N CYS A 137 16.55 4.40 -13.14
CA CYS A 137 17.39 3.92 -14.24
C CYS A 137 18.44 4.97 -14.67
N ILE A 138 18.04 6.24 -14.76
CA ILE A 138 18.97 7.34 -15.07
C ILE A 138 20.02 7.50 -13.97
N GLN A 139 19.62 7.46 -12.70
CA GLN A 139 20.54 7.57 -11.55
C GLN A 139 21.52 6.39 -11.46
N LEU A 140 21.07 5.19 -11.84
CA LEU A 140 21.93 4.04 -11.98
C LEU A 140 22.89 4.24 -13.17
N GLY A 141 22.39 4.52 -14.38
CA GLY A 141 23.22 4.70 -15.57
C GLY A 141 24.27 5.83 -15.46
N THR A 142 23.97 6.90 -14.74
CA THR A 142 24.90 8.01 -14.47
C THR A 142 25.92 7.71 -13.35
N GLY A 143 25.79 6.58 -12.66
CA GLY A 143 26.68 6.19 -11.56
C GLY A 143 26.45 6.99 -10.27
N VAL A 144 25.39 7.80 -10.18
CA VAL A 144 25.02 8.54 -8.96
C VAL A 144 24.66 7.57 -7.83
N ILE A 145 24.08 6.42 -8.19
CA ILE A 145 23.87 5.28 -7.28
C ILE A 145 24.91 4.21 -7.62
N TYR A 146 25.98 4.16 -6.83
CA TYR A 146 27.11 3.25 -7.06
C TYR A 146 27.23 2.13 -6.02
N VAL A 147 26.86 2.38 -4.75
CA VAL A 147 27.03 1.41 -3.67
C VAL A 147 25.94 0.33 -3.68
N PHE A 148 24.68 0.76 -3.75
CA PHE A 148 23.50 -0.12 -3.58
C PHE A 148 22.86 -0.52 -4.91
N TRP A 149 23.65 -0.67 -5.98
CA TRP A 149 23.10 -0.95 -7.32
C TRP A 149 22.27 -2.24 -7.33
N LYS A 150 22.74 -3.30 -6.66
CA LYS A 150 22.06 -4.61 -6.64
C LYS A 150 20.70 -4.50 -5.94
N GLU A 151 20.66 -3.82 -4.80
CA GLU A 151 19.46 -3.58 -4.01
C GLU A 151 18.46 -2.71 -4.79
N HIS A 152 18.92 -1.62 -5.43
CA HIS A 152 18.09 -0.77 -6.28
C HIS A 152 17.52 -1.51 -7.49
N ALA A 153 18.35 -2.30 -8.18
CA ALA A 153 17.91 -3.10 -9.33
C ALA A 153 16.84 -4.13 -8.92
N PHE A 154 17.02 -4.77 -7.77
CA PHE A 154 16.06 -5.73 -7.23
C PHE A 154 14.73 -5.05 -6.84
N VAL A 155 14.77 -3.93 -6.12
CA VAL A 155 13.57 -3.18 -5.73
C VAL A 155 12.83 -2.63 -6.95
N MET A 156 13.56 -2.16 -7.97
CA MET A 156 12.96 -1.72 -9.24
C MET A 156 12.22 -2.86 -9.95
N PHE A 157 12.80 -4.07 -9.99
CA PHE A 157 12.12 -5.25 -10.52
C PHE A 157 10.84 -5.56 -9.74
N LEU A 158 10.89 -5.53 -8.40
CA LEU A 158 9.70 -5.71 -7.55
C LEU A 158 8.63 -4.65 -7.83
N MET A 159 9.04 -3.40 -8.03
CA MET A 159 8.13 -2.29 -8.34
C MET A 159 7.37 -2.52 -9.65
N LEU A 160 8.07 -2.97 -10.70
CA LEU A 160 7.46 -3.34 -11.99
C LEU A 160 6.47 -4.49 -11.85
N VAL A 161 6.84 -5.53 -11.11
CA VAL A 161 5.96 -6.69 -10.86
C VAL A 161 4.71 -6.26 -10.10
N LEU A 162 4.86 -5.45 -9.04
CA LEU A 162 3.73 -4.90 -8.28
C LEU A 162 2.83 -4.02 -9.15
N LEU A 163 3.39 -3.20 -10.04
CA LEU A 163 2.61 -2.40 -10.98
C LEU A 163 1.79 -3.29 -11.92
N ALA A 164 2.38 -4.34 -12.49
CA ALA A 164 1.67 -5.30 -13.33
C ALA A 164 0.53 -6.02 -12.56
N ILE A 165 0.75 -6.35 -11.30
CA ILE A 165 -0.28 -6.92 -10.40
C ILE A 165 -1.42 -5.93 -10.15
N MET A 166 -1.11 -4.65 -9.95
CA MET A 166 -2.11 -3.61 -9.78
C MET A 166 -2.94 -3.41 -11.06
N ILE A 167 -2.30 -3.34 -12.23
CA ILE A 167 -2.99 -3.21 -13.53
C ILE A 167 -3.91 -4.40 -13.79
N SER A 168 -3.41 -5.63 -13.63
CA SER A 168 -4.21 -6.84 -13.81
C SER A 168 -5.38 -6.93 -12.82
N SER A 169 -5.17 -6.47 -11.58
CA SER A 169 -6.25 -6.35 -10.60
C SER A 169 -7.27 -5.30 -11.05
N ALA A 170 -6.85 -4.10 -11.45
CA ALA A 170 -7.73 -3.04 -11.91
C ALA A 170 -8.60 -3.45 -13.12
N LEU A 171 -8.10 -4.32 -14.00
CA LEU A 171 -8.87 -4.89 -15.11
C LEU A 171 -9.86 -5.98 -14.66
N THR A 172 -9.49 -6.77 -13.66
CA THR A 172 -10.34 -7.87 -13.15
C THR A 172 -11.38 -7.42 -12.13
N VAL A 173 -11.19 -6.29 -11.44
CA VAL A 173 -12.15 -5.79 -10.45
C VAL A 173 -13.52 -5.47 -11.07
N PRO A 174 -13.63 -4.67 -12.14
CA PRO A 174 -14.93 -4.32 -12.74
C PRO A 174 -15.70 -5.54 -13.23
N THR A 175 -15.01 -6.48 -13.89
CA THR A 175 -15.61 -7.71 -14.40
C THR A 175 -16.10 -8.61 -13.26
N THR A 176 -15.33 -8.69 -12.18
CA THR A 176 -15.70 -9.42 -10.97
C THR A 176 -16.91 -8.78 -10.27
N LYS A 177 -16.98 -7.45 -10.19
CA LYS A 177 -18.14 -6.72 -9.66
C LYS A 177 -19.41 -7.02 -10.46
N HIS A 178 -19.33 -6.86 -11.78
CA HIS A 178 -20.45 -7.14 -12.68
C HIS A 178 -20.93 -8.60 -12.57
N TYR A 179 -19.99 -9.55 -12.52
CA TYR A 179 -20.30 -10.97 -12.33
C TYR A 179 -21.01 -11.23 -11.00
N PHE A 180 -20.57 -10.60 -9.91
CA PHE A 180 -21.23 -10.75 -8.62
C PHE A 180 -22.61 -10.11 -8.58
N ASP A 181 -22.80 -8.93 -9.18
CA ASP A 181 -24.11 -8.27 -9.24
C ASP A 181 -25.11 -9.13 -10.02
N GLN A 182 -24.67 -9.73 -11.13
CA GLN A 182 -25.50 -10.65 -11.90
C GLN A 182 -25.84 -11.92 -11.10
N LYS A 183 -24.86 -12.53 -10.44
CA LYS A 183 -25.04 -13.75 -9.64
C LYS A 183 -25.90 -13.49 -8.41
N TYR A 184 -25.75 -12.33 -7.77
CA TYR A 184 -26.56 -11.84 -6.67
C TYR A 184 -28.01 -11.69 -7.11
N SER A 185 -28.25 -10.96 -8.21
CA SER A 185 -29.59 -10.76 -8.77
C SER A 185 -30.28 -12.09 -9.09
N ARG A 186 -29.57 -13.08 -9.64
CA ARG A 186 -30.11 -14.43 -9.90
C ARG A 186 -30.45 -15.17 -8.61
N LYS A 187 -29.54 -15.16 -7.62
CA LYS A 187 -29.78 -15.82 -6.32
C LYS A 187 -30.89 -15.16 -5.53
N GLN A 188 -31.01 -13.84 -5.59
CA GLN A 188 -32.09 -13.09 -4.96
C GLN A 188 -33.43 -13.50 -5.56
N LYS A 189 -33.55 -13.56 -6.89
CA LYS A 189 -34.77 -14.03 -7.58
C LYS A 189 -35.14 -15.47 -7.17
N LEU A 190 -34.17 -16.36 -7.04
CA LEU A 190 -34.39 -17.74 -6.58
C LEU A 190 -34.82 -17.78 -5.11
N ALA A 191 -34.20 -16.98 -4.24
CA ALA A 191 -34.54 -16.93 -2.82
C ALA A 191 -35.96 -16.40 -2.58
N VAL A 192 -36.39 -15.38 -3.34
CA VAL A 192 -37.77 -14.86 -3.28
C VAL A 192 -38.78 -15.93 -3.70
N LYS A 193 -38.49 -16.68 -4.78
CA LYS A 193 -39.35 -17.80 -5.22
C LYS A 193 -39.44 -18.92 -4.18
N GLU A 194 -38.31 -19.37 -3.63
CA GLU A 194 -38.30 -20.41 -2.58
C GLU A 194 -39.03 -19.99 -1.29
N CYS A 195 -39.05 -18.69 -0.98
CA CYS A 195 -39.70 -18.18 0.23
C CYS A 195 -41.23 -18.11 0.09
N SER A 196 -41.73 -18.00 -1.16
CA SER A 196 -43.15 -18.08 -1.53
C SER A 196 -43.72 -19.50 -1.43
N ASP A 197 -42.90 -20.54 -1.66
CA ASP A 197 -43.35 -21.94 -1.78
C ASP A 197 -43.29 -22.76 -0.49
N LYS A 198 -42.95 -22.17 0.68
CA LYS A 198 -42.75 -22.93 1.92
C LYS A 198 -43.75 -22.64 3.05
N THR A 199 -44.54 -23.66 3.34
CA THR A 199 -45.42 -23.88 4.52
C THR A 199 -44.63 -24.03 5.84
N GLU A 200 -45.22 -23.48 6.90
CA GLU A 200 -44.99 -23.66 8.36
C GLU A 200 -43.57 -24.03 8.85
N LYS A 201 -42.70 -23.02 8.93
CA LYS A 201 -41.66 -22.96 9.98
C LYS A 201 -42.03 -21.85 10.96
N SER A 202 -41.75 -22.03 12.25
CA SER A 202 -41.81 -20.93 13.24
C SER A 202 -41.15 -19.67 12.67
N ALA A 203 -41.89 -18.56 12.63
CA ALA A 203 -41.49 -17.31 11.97
C ALA A 203 -40.08 -16.86 12.38
N ALA A 204 -39.73 -16.99 13.66
CA ALA A 204 -38.40 -16.66 14.18
C ALA A 204 -37.26 -17.53 13.62
N LYS A 205 -37.50 -18.82 13.37
CA LYS A 205 -36.49 -19.74 12.81
C LYS A 205 -36.29 -19.48 11.31
N LYS A 206 -37.38 -19.18 10.58
CA LYS A 206 -37.35 -18.77 9.16
C LYS A 206 -36.59 -17.46 8.99
N LEU A 207 -36.92 -16.44 9.80
CA LEU A 207 -36.24 -15.15 9.81
C LEU A 207 -34.74 -15.30 10.07
N ARG A 208 -34.35 -16.12 11.05
CA ARG A 208 -32.94 -16.38 11.37
C ARG A 208 -32.19 -17.06 10.22
N GLU A 209 -32.81 -18.07 9.57
CA GLU A 209 -32.22 -18.75 8.41
C GLU A 209 -32.04 -17.77 7.23
N ASP A 210 -33.05 -16.96 6.93
CA ASP A 210 -33.02 -15.98 5.84
C ASP A 210 -32.00 -14.86 6.11
N LEU A 211 -31.99 -14.28 7.31
CA LEU A 211 -30.98 -13.29 7.73
C LEU A 211 -29.57 -13.85 7.62
N THR A 212 -29.34 -15.09 8.05
CA THR A 212 -28.02 -15.74 7.95
C THR A 212 -27.63 -15.95 6.48
N LYS A 213 -28.58 -16.33 5.61
CA LYS A 213 -28.37 -16.53 4.17
C LYS A 213 -28.05 -15.22 3.46
N TYR A 214 -28.82 -14.16 3.71
CA TYR A 214 -28.59 -12.83 3.14
C TYR A 214 -27.30 -12.20 3.68
N TRP A 215 -27.02 -12.34 4.97
CA TRP A 215 -25.79 -11.85 5.57
C TRP A 215 -24.56 -12.54 4.98
N MET A 216 -24.56 -13.88 4.88
CA MET A 216 -23.46 -14.59 4.23
C MET A 216 -23.32 -14.19 2.75
N MET A 217 -24.43 -13.94 2.06
CA MET A 217 -24.41 -13.48 0.66
C MET A 217 -23.79 -12.09 0.54
N ALA A 218 -24.21 -11.13 1.37
CA ALA A 218 -23.66 -9.77 1.39
C ALA A 218 -22.17 -9.78 1.78
N HIS A 219 -21.78 -10.61 2.75
CA HIS A 219 -20.40 -10.67 3.21
C HIS A 219 -19.46 -11.30 2.18
N THR A 220 -19.85 -12.44 1.59
CA THR A 220 -19.03 -13.17 0.60
C THR A 220 -18.98 -12.50 -0.77
N CYS A 221 -19.96 -11.65 -1.11
CA CYS A 221 -20.00 -10.88 -2.35
C CYS A 221 -19.39 -9.48 -2.25
N SER A 222 -18.86 -9.06 -1.09
CA SER A 222 -18.22 -7.75 -0.98
C SER A 222 -16.95 -7.69 -1.86
N PRO A 223 -16.89 -6.83 -2.90
CA PRO A 223 -15.79 -6.86 -3.86
C PRO A 223 -14.44 -6.57 -3.22
N GLN A 224 -14.42 -5.70 -2.20
CA GLN A 224 -13.27 -5.47 -1.33
C GLN A 224 -12.73 -6.82 -0.81
N PHE A 225 -13.53 -7.56 -0.03
CA PHE A 225 -13.12 -8.84 0.57
C PHE A 225 -12.58 -9.84 -0.46
N VAL A 226 -13.20 -9.92 -1.64
CA VAL A 226 -12.73 -10.81 -2.70
C VAL A 226 -11.33 -10.41 -3.19
N ILE A 227 -11.08 -9.12 -3.38
CA ILE A 227 -9.80 -8.63 -3.90
C ILE A 227 -8.66 -8.90 -2.94
N GLY A 228 -8.76 -8.58 -1.65
CA GLY A 228 -7.60 -8.83 -0.79
C GLY A 228 -7.43 -10.32 -0.41
N ARG A 229 -8.38 -11.18 -0.78
CA ARG A 229 -8.21 -12.65 -0.74
C ARG A 229 -7.76 -13.22 -2.09
N SER A 230 -7.66 -12.39 -3.12
CA SER A 230 -7.19 -12.81 -4.43
C SER A 230 -5.72 -13.23 -4.39
N ALA A 231 -5.32 -14.01 -5.40
CA ALA A 231 -3.93 -14.39 -5.59
C ALA A 231 -3.03 -13.16 -5.85
N THR A 232 -3.54 -12.14 -6.55
CA THR A 232 -2.80 -10.90 -6.85
C THR A 232 -2.48 -10.12 -5.58
N CYS A 233 -3.46 -9.93 -4.69
CA CYS A 233 -3.20 -9.24 -3.41
C CYS A 233 -2.32 -10.04 -2.47
N THR A 234 -2.49 -11.36 -2.42
CA THR A 234 -1.61 -12.25 -1.65
C THR A 234 -0.15 -12.19 -2.13
N ALA A 235 0.06 -12.24 -3.46
CA ALA A 235 1.39 -12.12 -4.06
C ALA A 235 2.00 -10.73 -3.81
N SER A 236 1.20 -9.66 -3.92
CA SER A 236 1.66 -8.30 -3.61
C SER A 236 2.17 -8.17 -2.17
N GLY A 237 1.55 -8.87 -1.21
CA GLY A 237 1.99 -8.90 0.18
C GLY A 237 3.36 -9.56 0.36
N ALA A 238 3.64 -10.63 -0.38
CA ALA A 238 4.95 -11.27 -0.39
C ALA A 238 6.03 -10.34 -0.99
N PHE A 239 5.73 -9.68 -2.11
CA PHE A 239 6.68 -8.74 -2.73
C PHE A 239 6.94 -7.51 -1.86
N CYS A 240 5.93 -6.98 -1.15
CA CYS A 240 6.13 -5.89 -0.17
C CYS A 240 7.00 -6.32 1.02
N LEU A 241 6.84 -7.57 1.48
CA LEU A 241 7.71 -8.13 2.51
C LEU A 241 9.15 -8.25 2.00
N LEU A 242 9.36 -8.77 0.79
CA LEU A 242 10.68 -8.89 0.18
C LEU A 242 11.35 -7.52 0.00
N SER A 243 10.64 -6.50 -0.48
CA SER A 243 11.20 -5.14 -0.61
C SER A 243 11.60 -4.52 0.72
N THR A 244 10.91 -4.89 1.81
CA THR A 244 11.23 -4.40 3.15
C THR A 244 12.43 -5.10 3.73
N LEU A 245 12.55 -6.41 3.49
CA LEU A 245 13.75 -7.17 3.86
C LEU A 245 14.98 -6.64 3.13
N THR A 246 14.87 -6.23 1.86
CA THR A 246 16.01 -5.64 1.14
C THR A 246 16.41 -4.27 1.69
N LEU A 247 15.45 -3.45 2.14
CA LEU A 247 15.76 -2.20 2.84
C LEU A 247 16.46 -2.46 4.17
N ALA A 248 15.93 -3.41 4.96
CA ALA A 248 16.51 -3.79 6.24
C ALA A 248 17.92 -4.35 6.08
N GLU A 249 18.15 -5.20 5.08
CA GLU A 249 19.47 -5.73 4.74
C GLU A 249 20.45 -4.60 4.38
N ALA A 250 20.05 -3.65 3.53
CA ALA A 250 20.88 -2.51 3.17
C ALA A 250 21.25 -1.64 4.39
N MET A 251 20.30 -1.38 5.29
CA MET A 251 20.55 -0.64 6.54
C MET A 251 21.49 -1.40 7.48
N LEU A 252 21.25 -2.69 7.69
CA LEU A 252 22.08 -3.53 8.55
C LEU A 252 23.52 -3.64 8.00
N ARG A 253 23.69 -3.82 6.68
CA ARG A 253 25.01 -3.83 6.04
C ARG A 253 25.75 -2.52 6.23
N THR A 254 25.06 -1.39 6.07
CA THR A 254 25.66 -0.07 6.26
C THR A 254 26.09 0.16 7.72
N TYR A 255 25.29 -0.32 8.68
CA TYR A 255 25.56 -0.16 10.12
C TYR A 255 26.68 -1.09 10.62
N PHE A 256 26.66 -2.37 10.23
CA PHE A 256 27.62 -3.37 10.72
C PHE A 256 28.94 -3.41 9.93
N MET A 257 28.94 -3.00 8.66
CA MET A 257 30.13 -3.01 7.80
C MET A 257 30.38 -1.63 7.16
N PRO A 258 30.66 -0.58 7.96
CA PRO A 258 30.97 0.74 7.40
C PRO A 258 32.28 0.74 6.58
N TRP A 259 33.20 -0.20 6.86
CA TRP A 259 34.49 -0.33 6.16
C TRP A 259 34.40 -0.92 4.75
N SER A 260 33.29 -1.57 4.38
CA SER A 260 33.16 -2.19 3.04
C SER A 260 32.71 -1.22 1.95
N PHE A 261 32.29 -0.01 2.32
CA PHE A 261 31.69 0.95 1.39
C PHE A 261 32.50 2.25 1.36
N LYS A 262 33.00 2.60 0.17
CA LYS A 262 33.64 3.89 -0.08
C LYS A 262 32.58 4.85 -0.59
N PHE A 263 32.18 5.81 0.23
CA PHE A 263 31.30 6.89 -0.18
C PHE A 263 32.10 8.12 -0.62
N CYS A 264 31.58 8.88 -1.58
CA CYS A 264 32.17 10.14 -2.00
C CYS A 264 32.02 11.19 -0.89
N SER A 265 33.07 11.99 -0.69
CA SER A 265 33.02 13.17 0.18
C SER A 265 32.30 14.31 -0.53
N GLY A 266 31.22 14.80 0.05
CA GLY A 266 30.45 15.95 -0.45
C GLY A 266 29.19 16.17 0.39
N ASP A 267 28.71 17.41 0.44
CA ASP A 267 27.47 17.74 1.14
C ASP A 267 26.27 17.55 0.21
N SER A 268 25.18 16.99 0.74
CA SER A 268 23.91 17.01 0.02
C SER A 268 23.22 18.36 0.16
N ASP A 269 22.60 18.82 -0.93
CA ASP A 269 21.77 20.03 -0.93
C ASP A 269 20.61 19.93 0.10
N TYR A 270 20.12 18.71 0.36
CA TYR A 270 19.08 18.45 1.35
C TYR A 270 19.59 18.45 2.80
N LYS A 271 20.91 18.43 3.03
CA LYS A 271 21.56 18.49 4.35
C LYS A 271 20.93 17.47 5.33
N TRP A 272 20.60 17.88 6.55
CA TRP A 272 20.00 17.02 7.58
C TRP A 272 18.59 16.50 7.24
N SER A 273 17.91 17.10 6.25
CA SER A 273 16.54 16.72 5.92
C SER A 273 16.44 15.34 5.26
N THR A 274 17.49 14.87 4.56
CA THR A 274 17.52 13.49 4.02
C THR A 274 17.51 12.45 5.12
N THR A 275 18.20 12.69 6.25
CA THR A 275 18.14 11.82 7.43
C THR A 275 16.71 11.72 7.98
N LEU A 276 16.00 12.85 8.04
CA LEU A 276 14.62 12.88 8.53
C LEU A 276 13.69 12.14 7.56
N VAL A 277 13.85 12.33 6.25
CA VAL A 277 13.10 11.59 5.22
C VAL A 277 13.36 10.09 5.34
N LEU A 278 14.62 9.67 5.50
CA LEU A 278 14.99 8.28 5.69
C LEU A 278 14.28 7.65 6.90
N ILE A 279 14.32 8.31 8.06
CA ILE A 279 13.68 7.81 9.28
C ILE A 279 12.17 7.68 9.08
N THR A 280 11.53 8.73 8.56
CA THR A 280 10.06 8.75 8.39
C THR A 280 9.58 7.72 7.37
N GLN A 281 10.26 7.58 6.23
CA GLN A 281 9.92 6.57 5.23
C GLN A 281 10.19 5.15 5.73
N THR A 282 11.24 4.93 6.51
CA THR A 282 11.52 3.61 7.10
C THR A 282 10.40 3.20 8.05
N ILE A 283 9.93 4.11 8.91
CA ILE A 283 8.76 3.87 9.76
C ILE A 283 7.53 3.58 8.91
N ALA A 284 7.30 4.37 7.85
CA ALA A 284 6.16 4.18 6.96
C ALA A 284 6.19 2.81 6.26
N VAL A 285 7.36 2.34 5.82
CA VAL A 285 7.55 1.01 5.22
C VAL A 285 7.27 -0.08 6.25
N VAL A 286 7.85 0.00 7.44
CA VAL A 286 7.65 -1.01 8.49
C VAL A 286 6.17 -1.11 8.87
N VAL A 287 5.51 0.02 9.11
CA VAL A 287 4.08 0.06 9.44
C VAL A 287 3.23 -0.45 8.28
N GLY A 288 3.51 0.04 7.07
CA GLY A 288 2.77 -0.33 5.87
C GLY A 288 2.89 -1.81 5.53
N THR A 289 4.00 -2.47 5.86
CA THR A 289 4.19 -3.89 5.50
C THR A 289 3.42 -4.86 6.39
N ILE A 290 2.97 -4.42 7.57
CA ILE A 290 2.19 -5.26 8.49
C ILE A 290 0.92 -5.79 7.79
N ALA A 291 0.10 -4.94 7.19
CA ALA A 291 -1.16 -5.39 6.61
C ALA A 291 -0.97 -6.35 5.41
N PRO A 292 -0.15 -6.06 4.38
CA PRO A 292 0.12 -6.98 3.29
C PRO A 292 0.79 -8.30 3.76
N ALA A 293 1.67 -8.25 4.75
CA ALA A 293 2.31 -9.43 5.32
C ALA A 293 1.30 -10.38 5.98
N PHE A 294 0.39 -9.84 6.77
CA PHE A 294 -0.67 -10.64 7.40
C PHE A 294 -1.63 -11.22 6.35
N ARG A 295 -1.97 -10.49 5.28
CA ARG A 295 -2.78 -11.02 4.16
C ARG A 295 -2.08 -12.23 3.52
N TRP A 296 -0.78 -12.13 3.26
CA TRP A 296 0.00 -13.23 2.72
C TRP A 296 0.08 -14.43 3.68
N PHE A 297 0.39 -14.19 4.96
CA PHE A 297 0.51 -15.25 5.97
C PHE A 297 -0.81 -15.98 6.22
N THR A 298 -1.93 -15.25 6.27
CA THR A 298 -3.27 -15.84 6.40
C THR A 298 -3.60 -16.70 5.18
N ALA A 299 -3.32 -16.24 3.96
CA ALA A 299 -3.54 -17.01 2.75
C ALA A 299 -2.76 -18.35 2.74
N ILE A 300 -1.49 -18.35 3.15
CA ILE A 300 -0.68 -19.57 3.28
C ILE A 300 -1.28 -20.53 4.31
N ASN A 301 -1.67 -20.02 5.48
CA ASN A 301 -2.23 -20.86 6.54
C ASN A 301 -3.55 -21.53 6.14
N PHE A 302 -4.39 -20.85 5.34
CA PHE A 302 -5.61 -21.45 4.77
C PHE A 302 -5.33 -22.51 3.70
N ARG A 303 -4.25 -22.34 2.91
CA ARG A 303 -3.90 -23.26 1.83
C ARG A 303 -3.25 -24.57 2.32
N CYS A 304 -2.66 -24.56 3.52
CA CYS A 304 -2.07 -25.76 4.13
C CYS A 304 -3.12 -26.59 4.91
N PRO A 305 -3.52 -27.80 4.46
CA PRO A 305 -4.61 -28.58 5.05
C PRO A 305 -4.39 -28.98 6.52
N LYS A 306 -3.12 -29.19 6.94
CA LYS A 306 -2.77 -29.51 8.34
C LYS A 306 -2.96 -28.32 9.30
N LYS A 307 -2.80 -27.07 8.83
CA LYS A 307 -3.03 -25.84 9.63
C LYS A 307 -4.45 -25.31 9.51
N ALA A 308 -5.11 -25.51 8.36
CA ALA A 308 -6.52 -25.18 8.15
C ALA A 308 -7.44 -25.87 9.17
N LYS A 309 -7.18 -27.14 9.54
CA LYS A 309 -7.92 -27.83 10.62
C LYS A 309 -7.81 -27.14 11.99
N LYS A 310 -6.71 -26.44 12.29
CA LYS A 310 -6.54 -25.64 13.52
C LYS A 310 -7.15 -24.23 13.39
N ALA A 311 -7.08 -23.61 12.21
CA ALA A 311 -7.66 -22.29 11.92
C ALA A 311 -9.19 -22.31 11.74
N CYS A 312 -9.77 -23.48 11.44
CA CYS A 312 -11.22 -23.73 11.41
C CYS A 312 -11.86 -23.85 12.80
N LYS A 313 -11.12 -23.65 13.90
CA LYS A 313 -11.77 -23.24 15.15
C LYS A 313 -12.38 -21.86 14.92
N PRO A 314 -13.60 -21.57 15.39
CA PRO A 314 -14.34 -20.37 14.99
C PRO A 314 -13.59 -19.09 15.46
N GLN A 315 -12.72 -18.55 14.61
CA GLN A 315 -12.11 -17.24 14.81
C GLN A 315 -13.07 -16.10 14.45
N PHE A 316 -14.13 -16.41 13.68
CA PHE A 316 -15.29 -15.55 13.48
C PHE A 316 -16.26 -15.69 14.67
N LYS A 317 -15.88 -15.16 15.83
CA LYS A 317 -16.85 -14.90 16.90
C LYS A 317 -17.65 -13.68 16.45
N VAL A 318 -18.92 -13.86 16.08
CA VAL A 318 -19.83 -12.76 15.76
C VAL A 318 -19.79 -11.76 16.92
N GLU A 319 -19.56 -10.48 16.64
CA GLU A 319 -19.49 -9.46 17.69
C GLU A 319 -20.81 -9.46 18.48
N SER A 320 -20.71 -9.45 19.81
CA SER A 320 -21.85 -9.66 20.70
C SER A 320 -22.98 -8.65 20.50
N TYR A 321 -22.68 -7.42 20.07
CA TYR A 321 -23.70 -6.41 19.80
C TYR A 321 -24.63 -6.77 18.63
N TRP A 322 -24.16 -7.51 17.61
CA TRP A 322 -25.05 -7.97 16.53
C TRP A 322 -26.04 -9.01 17.04
N ILE A 323 -25.58 -9.88 17.94
CA ILE A 323 -26.44 -10.88 18.58
C ILE A 323 -27.43 -10.17 19.50
N GLN A 324 -26.97 -9.17 20.26
CA GLN A 324 -27.80 -8.40 21.18
C GLN A 324 -28.86 -7.57 20.46
N SER A 325 -28.50 -6.89 19.36
CA SER A 325 -29.45 -6.12 18.56
C SER A 325 -30.49 -7.01 17.86
N LEU A 326 -30.10 -8.22 17.44
CA LEU A 326 -31.03 -9.23 16.93
C LEU A 326 -31.94 -9.83 18.02
N VAL A 327 -31.50 -9.84 19.28
CA VAL A 327 -32.29 -10.28 20.44
C VAL A 327 -33.25 -9.18 20.88
N GLU A 328 -32.82 -7.92 20.88
CA GLU A 328 -33.67 -6.76 21.16
C GLU A 328 -34.79 -6.61 20.14
N TRP A 329 -34.54 -6.90 18.86
CA TRP A 329 -35.57 -6.89 17.81
C TRP A 329 -36.53 -8.09 17.85
N LYS A 330 -36.31 -9.04 18.76
CA LYS A 330 -37.17 -10.20 18.99
C LYS A 330 -38.22 -9.93 20.08
N GLU A 331 -37.98 -8.97 20.96
CA GLU A 331 -38.96 -8.45 21.95
C GLU A 331 -39.88 -7.40 21.31
#